data_AF-A0A3N2G6D3-F1
#
_entry.id   AF-A0A3N2G6D3-F1
#
_cell.length_a   1.000
_cell.length_b   1.000
_cell.length_c   1.000
_cell.angle_alpha   90.00
_cell.angle_beta   90.00
_cell.angle_gamma   90.00
#
_symmetry.space_group_name_H-M   'P 1'
#
loop_
_entity.id
_entity.type
_entity.pdbx_description
1 polymer ?
#
loop_
_entity_poly.entity_id
_entity_poly.type
_entity_poly.pdbx_seq_one_letter_code
_entity_poly.pdbx_strand_id
1 'polypeptide(L)'
;MTAGGSKAALVVGSAFLHDLGSLFPVAMTLTGDELVFTFVSPGEVEQWAAERTATVLAGREARFSVDTQEERVLVELAGTRIRALIVLADDVTAPLPGRWRDRMPITVRLALEELARMLARCHHAAGGAAPLIDLDLTYRPDPGYHERLSQAHESVRPFIAPVRPVLSLRWRSATPGQRKAFLGELPGGSGRGWLRRRQTVPVMGLDLEVVR
;
A
#
# COMPACT_ATOMS: atom_id res chain seq x y z
N MET A 1 8.82 18.50 -16.88
CA MET A 1 9.50 17.49 -16.04
C MET A 1 8.60 17.20 -14.85
N THR A 2 7.83 16.12 -14.87
CA THR A 2 7.04 15.72 -13.69
C THR A 2 8.03 15.30 -12.62
N ALA A 3 7.95 15.92 -11.44
CA ALA A 3 8.78 15.59 -10.29
C ALA A 3 8.57 14.11 -9.91
N GLY A 4 9.40 13.25 -10.50
CA GLY A 4 9.41 11.81 -10.29
C GLY A 4 10.02 11.45 -8.94
N GLY A 5 9.56 10.34 -8.38
CA GLY A 5 10.09 9.78 -7.15
C GLY A 5 9.01 9.15 -6.28
N SER A 6 9.42 8.40 -5.27
CA SER A 6 8.54 7.58 -4.42
C SER A 6 7.40 8.39 -3.80
N LYS A 7 7.65 9.63 -3.38
CA LYS A 7 6.60 10.53 -2.87
C LYS A 7 5.47 10.73 -3.88
N ALA A 8 5.81 11.05 -5.14
CA ALA A 8 4.81 11.33 -6.15
C ALA A 8 4.03 10.05 -6.52
N ALA A 9 4.73 8.93 -6.63
CA ALA A 9 4.10 7.62 -6.85
C ALA A 9 3.12 7.26 -5.72
N LEU A 10 3.49 7.51 -4.46
CA LEU A 10 2.61 7.27 -3.30
C LEU A 10 1.37 8.16 -3.29
N VAL A 11 1.50 9.45 -3.62
CA VAL A 11 0.36 10.39 -3.69
C VAL A 11 -0.62 9.99 -4.79
N VAL A 12 -0.11 9.68 -5.99
CA VAL A 12 -1.00 9.26 -7.08
C VAL A 12 -1.56 7.85 -6.80
N GLY A 13 -0.77 6.96 -6.20
CA GLY A 13 -1.20 5.64 -5.77
C GLY A 13 -2.30 5.65 -4.71
N SER A 14 -2.25 6.58 -3.75
CA SER A 14 -3.29 6.72 -2.74
C SER A 14 -4.61 7.25 -3.33
N ALA A 15 -4.52 8.19 -4.29
CA ALA A 15 -5.67 8.63 -5.07
C ALA A 15 -6.22 7.50 -5.96
N PHE A 16 -5.34 6.71 -6.55
CA PHE A 16 -5.74 5.56 -7.37
C PHE A 16 -6.48 4.49 -6.55
N LEU A 17 -5.98 4.17 -5.35
CA LEU A 17 -6.68 3.31 -4.40
C LEU A 17 -8.05 3.85 -4.01
N HIS A 18 -8.19 5.17 -3.87
CA HIS A 18 -9.47 5.79 -3.56
C HIS A 18 -10.49 5.56 -4.68
N ASP A 19 -10.07 5.78 -5.93
CA ASP A 19 -10.97 5.73 -7.09
C ASP A 19 -11.30 4.28 -7.49
N LEU A 20 -10.40 3.32 -7.27
CA LEU A 20 -10.68 1.90 -7.42
C LEU A 20 -11.65 1.34 -6.36
N GLY A 21 -11.92 2.10 -5.29
CA GLY A 21 -12.97 1.82 -4.32
C GLY A 21 -12.65 0.69 -3.36
N SER A 22 -13.60 -0.24 -3.17
CA SER A 22 -13.54 -1.30 -2.16
C SER A 22 -12.72 -2.53 -2.57
N LEU A 23 -11.97 -2.47 -3.67
CA LEU A 23 -11.13 -3.57 -4.12
C LEU A 23 -10.04 -3.87 -3.08
N PHE A 24 -9.98 -5.11 -2.62
CA PHE A 24 -9.01 -5.52 -1.60
C PHE A 24 -7.60 -5.59 -2.19
N PRO A 25 -6.63 -4.77 -1.72
CA PRO A 25 -5.25 -4.81 -2.21
C PRO A 25 -4.53 -6.00 -1.60
N VAL A 26 -4.32 -7.08 -2.36
CA VAL A 26 -3.62 -8.28 -1.87
C VAL A 26 -2.11 -8.07 -1.81
N ALA A 27 -1.58 -7.29 -2.74
CA ALA A 27 -0.17 -6.93 -2.78
C ALA A 27 0.00 -5.52 -3.34
N MET A 28 1.14 -4.93 -3.01
CA MET A 28 1.58 -3.66 -3.58
C MET A 28 3.09 -3.64 -3.57
N THR A 29 3.70 -3.27 -4.69
CA THR A 29 5.13 -3.05 -4.78
C THR A 29 5.41 -1.66 -5.32
N LEU A 30 6.19 -0.87 -4.60
CA LEU A 30 6.80 0.37 -5.07
C LEU A 30 8.28 0.10 -5.34
N THR A 31 8.77 0.44 -6.52
CA THR A 31 10.17 0.34 -6.91
C THR A 31 10.65 1.70 -7.39
N GLY A 32 11.18 2.52 -6.47
CA GLY A 32 11.48 3.92 -6.76
C GLY A 32 10.20 4.72 -7.07
N ASP A 33 9.86 4.88 -8.35
CA ASP A 33 8.67 5.62 -8.82
C ASP A 33 7.64 4.76 -9.58
N GLU A 34 7.91 3.46 -9.74
CA GLU A 34 6.97 2.49 -10.29
C GLU A 34 6.15 1.85 -9.17
N LEU A 35 4.83 1.98 -9.23
CA LEU A 35 3.91 1.46 -8.21
C LEU A 35 2.93 0.50 -8.85
N VAL A 36 2.95 -0.75 -8.40
CA VAL A 36 2.06 -1.81 -8.88
C VAL A 36 1.21 -2.28 -7.72
N PHE A 37 -0.10 -2.27 -7.90
CA PHE A 37 -1.05 -2.92 -6.99
C PHE A 37 -1.55 -4.23 -7.58
N THR A 38 -1.81 -5.21 -6.73
CA THR A 38 -2.60 -6.39 -7.08
C THR A 38 -3.86 -6.40 -6.22
N PHE A 39 -5.01 -6.45 -6.87
CA PHE A 39 -6.33 -6.47 -6.25
C PHE A 39 -7.07 -7.75 -6.57
N VAL A 40 -7.96 -8.15 -5.67
CA VAL A 40 -8.96 -9.18 -5.95
C VAL A 40 -10.30 -8.54 -6.27
N SER A 41 -10.87 -8.92 -7.41
CA SER A 41 -12.23 -8.53 -7.81
C SER A 41 -13.28 -9.35 -7.04
N PRO A 42 -14.39 -8.73 -6.59
CA PRO A 42 -15.53 -9.45 -6.01
C PRO A 42 -16.47 -10.08 -7.06
N GLY A 43 -16.23 -9.92 -8.36
CA GLY A 43 -17.09 -10.42 -9.45
C GLY A 43 -16.38 -10.49 -10.79
N GLU A 44 -17.14 -10.68 -11.89
CA GLU A 44 -16.60 -10.85 -13.23
C GLU A 44 -15.76 -9.63 -13.66
N VAL A 45 -14.49 -9.92 -13.98
CA VAL A 45 -13.46 -8.91 -14.25
C VAL A 45 -13.78 -8.08 -15.50
N GLU A 46 -14.44 -8.68 -16.50
CA GLU A 46 -14.89 -8.00 -17.71
C GLU A 46 -15.96 -6.94 -17.42
N GLN A 47 -16.98 -7.30 -16.64
CA GLN A 47 -18.03 -6.36 -16.25
C GLN A 47 -17.46 -5.21 -15.41
N TRP A 48 -16.56 -5.52 -14.46
CA TRP A 48 -15.90 -4.51 -13.65
C TRP A 48 -15.13 -3.48 -14.49
N ALA A 49 -14.44 -3.95 -15.54
CA ALA A 49 -13.68 -3.09 -16.45
C ALA A 49 -14.59 -2.28 -17.39
N ALA A 50 -15.67 -2.89 -17.91
CA ALA A 50 -16.62 -2.22 -18.78
C ALA A 50 -17.28 -1.01 -18.09
N GLU A 51 -17.68 -1.16 -16.82
CA GLU A 51 -18.26 -0.09 -16.00
C GLU A 51 -17.31 1.11 -15.78
N ARG A 52 -16.00 0.88 -15.89
CA ARG A 52 -14.96 1.87 -15.59
C ARG A 52 -14.19 2.34 -16.82
N THR A 53 -14.51 1.80 -17.99
CA THR A 53 -13.93 2.25 -19.25
C THR A 53 -14.27 3.71 -19.49
N ALA A 54 -13.29 4.52 -19.90
CA ALA A 54 -13.38 5.99 -20.03
C ALA A 54 -13.53 6.77 -18.71
N THR A 55 -13.35 6.15 -17.54
CA THR A 55 -13.25 6.89 -16.27
C THR A 55 -11.86 7.49 -16.07
N VAL A 56 -11.84 8.63 -15.41
CA VAL A 56 -10.61 9.28 -14.95
C VAL A 56 -10.29 8.73 -13.56
N LEU A 57 -9.12 8.13 -13.40
CA LEU A 57 -8.62 7.59 -12.13
C LEU A 57 -7.38 8.36 -11.69
N ALA A 58 -7.35 8.76 -10.42
CA ALA A 58 -6.36 9.67 -9.83
C ALA A 58 -6.15 10.96 -10.65
N GLY A 59 -7.25 11.48 -11.23
CA GLY A 59 -7.20 12.66 -12.12
C GLY A 59 -6.52 12.40 -13.47
N ARG A 60 -6.36 11.13 -13.89
CA ARG A 60 -5.68 10.72 -15.11
C ARG A 60 -6.52 9.76 -15.93
N GLU A 61 -6.29 9.73 -17.24
CA GLU A 61 -6.87 8.72 -18.11
C GLU A 61 -6.32 7.33 -17.73
N ALA A 62 -7.22 6.36 -17.56
CA ALA A 62 -6.89 4.99 -17.26
C ALA A 62 -7.06 4.11 -18.51
N ARG A 63 -6.05 3.28 -18.79
CA ARG A 63 -6.10 2.27 -19.85
C ARG A 63 -6.35 0.90 -19.23
N PHE A 64 -7.33 0.19 -19.78
CA PHE A 64 -7.73 -1.13 -19.32
C PHE A 64 -7.36 -2.16 -20.40
N SER A 65 -6.64 -3.20 -19.99
CA SER A 65 -6.32 -4.34 -20.83
C SER A 65 -6.88 -5.59 -20.14
N VAL A 66 -7.87 -6.21 -20.76
CA VAL A 66 -8.52 -7.43 -20.29
C VAL A 66 -7.76 -8.63 -20.85
N ASP A 67 -7.39 -9.56 -19.98
CA ASP A 67 -6.87 -10.87 -20.34
C ASP A 67 -7.91 -11.92 -19.88
N THR A 68 -8.64 -12.44 -20.85
CA THR A 68 -9.75 -13.37 -20.63
C THR A 68 -9.28 -14.81 -20.38
N GLN A 69 -8.01 -15.13 -20.67
CA GLN A 69 -7.46 -16.45 -20.41
C GLN A 69 -7.05 -16.61 -18.95
N GLU A 70 -6.46 -15.56 -18.39
CA GLU A 70 -6.04 -15.52 -16.98
C GLU A 70 -7.03 -14.73 -16.10
N GLU A 71 -8.25 -14.48 -16.61
CA GLU A 71 -9.35 -13.77 -15.94
C GLU A 71 -8.90 -12.54 -15.13
N ARG A 72 -8.08 -11.69 -15.76
CA ARG A 72 -7.43 -10.55 -15.11
C ARG A 72 -7.55 -9.27 -15.93
N VAL A 73 -7.50 -8.14 -15.24
CA VAL A 73 -7.47 -6.80 -15.86
C VAL A 73 -6.23 -6.06 -15.40
N LEU A 74 -5.45 -5.61 -16.37
CA LEU A 74 -4.38 -4.64 -16.16
C LEU A 74 -4.94 -3.23 -16.35
N VAL A 75 -4.72 -2.37 -15.37
CA VAL A 75 -5.04 -0.95 -15.42
C VAL A 75 -3.75 -0.15 -15.38
N GLU A 76 -3.55 0.75 -16.34
CA GLU A 76 -2.40 1.66 -16.38
C GLU A 76 -2.84 3.13 -16.37
N LEU A 77 -2.23 3.95 -15.52
CA LEU A 77 -2.54 5.39 -15.44
C LEU A 77 -1.64 6.19 -16.38
N ALA A 78 -2.25 6.90 -17.32
CA ALA A 78 -1.56 7.69 -18.33
C ALA A 78 -0.59 8.72 -17.71
N GLY A 79 0.62 8.79 -18.28
CA GLY A 79 1.67 9.70 -17.82
C GLY A 79 2.24 9.36 -16.44
N THR A 80 2.10 8.11 -15.99
CA THR A 80 2.71 7.59 -14.75
C THR A 80 3.27 6.18 -14.94
N ARG A 81 3.99 5.69 -13.93
CA ARG A 81 4.40 4.28 -13.81
C ARG A 81 3.52 3.53 -12.80
N ILE A 82 2.24 3.89 -12.73
CA ILE A 82 1.31 3.30 -11.78
C ILE A 82 0.41 2.32 -12.51
N ARG A 83 0.37 1.10 -11.98
CA ARG A 83 -0.37 -0.03 -12.55
C ARG A 83 -1.20 -0.71 -11.47
N ALA A 84 -2.30 -1.32 -11.87
CA ALA A 84 -3.04 -2.28 -11.07
C ALA A 84 -3.27 -3.56 -11.88
N LEU A 85 -3.07 -4.70 -11.22
CA LEU A 85 -3.54 -5.98 -11.69
C LEU A 85 -4.76 -6.39 -10.87
N ILE A 86 -5.88 -6.64 -11.51
CA ILE A 86 -7.12 -7.08 -10.87
C ILE A 86 -7.34 -8.52 -11.29
N VAL A 87 -7.37 -9.43 -10.33
CA VAL A 87 -7.52 -10.87 -10.55
C VAL A 87 -8.77 -11.39 -9.85
N LEU A 88 -9.28 -12.53 -10.29
CA LEU A 88 -10.39 -13.20 -9.60
C LEU A 88 -9.93 -13.79 -8.25
N ALA A 89 -10.87 -13.91 -7.33
CA ALA A 89 -10.61 -14.32 -5.96
C ALA A 89 -10.06 -15.75 -5.82
N ASP A 90 -10.35 -16.62 -6.79
CA ASP A 90 -9.96 -18.02 -6.77
C ASP A 90 -8.48 -18.24 -7.18
N ASP A 91 -7.86 -17.27 -7.85
CA ASP A 91 -6.46 -17.33 -8.32
C ASP A 91 -5.42 -16.87 -7.30
N VAL A 92 -5.86 -16.35 -6.16
CA VAL A 92 -4.96 -15.83 -5.13
C VAL A 92 -5.20 -16.56 -3.82
N THR A 93 -4.13 -16.86 -3.09
CA THR A 93 -4.18 -17.17 -1.67
C THR A 93 -4.61 -15.93 -0.88
N ALA A 94 -5.81 -15.41 -1.17
CA ALA A 94 -6.37 -14.24 -0.55
C ALA A 94 -6.64 -14.57 0.93
N PRO A 95 -6.29 -13.67 1.87
CA PRO A 95 -6.49 -13.95 3.29
C PRO A 95 -7.98 -14.18 3.57
N LEU A 96 -8.32 -15.12 4.47
CA LEU A 96 -9.67 -15.61 4.79
C LEU A 96 -10.83 -14.57 4.63
N PRO A 97 -12.01 -15.00 4.14
CA PRO A 97 -13.17 -14.11 3.93
C PRO A 97 -13.60 -13.40 5.22
N GLY A 98 -14.05 -12.14 5.10
CA GLY A 98 -14.56 -11.36 6.24
C GLY A 98 -14.68 -9.85 5.95
N ARG A 99 -15.56 -9.16 6.69
CA ARG A 99 -15.81 -7.70 6.56
C ARG A 99 -14.62 -6.81 6.92
N TRP A 100 -13.60 -7.38 7.55
CA TRP A 100 -12.33 -6.69 7.77
C TRP A 100 -11.65 -6.30 6.45
N ARG A 101 -11.89 -7.04 5.35
CA ARG A 101 -11.36 -6.73 4.00
C ARG A 101 -11.83 -5.36 3.50
N ASP A 102 -13.08 -5.00 3.79
CA ASP A 102 -13.69 -3.73 3.34
C ASP A 102 -12.97 -2.49 3.89
N ARG A 103 -12.27 -2.64 5.03
CA ARG A 103 -11.49 -1.56 5.66
C ARG A 103 -10.04 -1.51 5.21
N MET A 104 -9.57 -2.51 4.48
CA MET A 104 -8.16 -2.58 4.11
C MET A 104 -7.76 -1.53 3.07
N PRO A 105 -8.55 -1.24 2.02
CA PRO A 105 -8.19 -0.21 1.03
C PRO A 105 -7.98 1.16 1.68
N ILE A 106 -8.87 1.55 2.60
CA ILE A 106 -8.74 2.83 3.33
C ILE A 106 -7.53 2.82 4.26
N THR A 107 -7.27 1.71 4.94
CA THR A 107 -6.10 1.54 5.82
C THR A 107 -4.79 1.71 5.04
N VAL A 108 -4.63 0.97 3.92
CA VAL A 108 -3.46 1.06 3.04
C VAL A 108 -3.30 2.49 2.51
N ARG A 109 -4.39 3.09 1.99
CA ARG A 109 -4.38 4.46 1.47
C ARG A 109 -3.82 5.46 2.48
N LEU A 110 -4.32 5.44 3.72
CA LEU A 110 -3.87 6.36 4.77
C LEU A 110 -2.39 6.20 5.09
N ALA A 111 -1.85 4.97 5.08
CA ALA A 111 -0.42 4.76 5.25
C ALA A 111 0.42 5.26 4.07
N LEU A 112 -0.04 5.09 2.82
CA LEU A 112 0.69 5.63 1.67
C LEU A 112 0.75 7.16 1.72
N GLU A 113 -0.36 7.81 2.09
CA GLU A 113 -0.38 9.25 2.30
C GLU A 113 0.59 9.68 3.40
N GLU A 114 0.61 8.99 4.55
CA GLU A 114 1.51 9.35 5.63
C GLU A 114 2.98 9.12 5.25
N LEU A 115 3.30 8.03 4.56
CA LEU A 115 4.65 7.80 4.03
C LEU A 115 5.06 8.89 3.05
N ALA A 116 4.17 9.34 2.17
CA ALA A 116 4.44 10.46 1.27
C ALA A 116 4.72 11.76 2.05
N ARG A 117 3.95 12.04 3.10
CA ARG A 117 4.18 13.21 3.97
C ARG A 117 5.52 13.11 4.70
N MET A 118 5.85 11.95 5.26
CA MET A 118 7.14 11.70 5.92
C MET A 118 8.32 11.89 4.97
N LEU A 119 8.24 11.36 3.74
CA LEU A 119 9.28 11.56 2.72
C LEU A 119 9.43 13.03 2.32
N ALA A 120 8.33 13.78 2.27
CA ALA A 120 8.37 15.22 2.01
C ALA A 120 9.07 15.97 3.16
N ARG A 121 8.72 15.66 4.41
CA ARG A 121 9.33 16.27 5.60
C ARG A 121 10.82 15.95 5.69
N CYS A 122 11.23 14.71 5.45
CA CYS A 122 12.64 14.34 5.51
C CYS A 122 13.47 15.00 4.40
N HIS A 123 12.91 15.14 3.19
CA HIS A 123 13.55 15.85 2.09
C HIS A 123 13.70 17.34 2.39
N HIS A 124 12.66 17.97 2.93
CA HIS A 124 12.69 19.37 3.32
C HIS A 124 13.72 19.63 4.44
N ALA A 125 13.75 18.77 5.46
CA ALA A 125 14.62 18.94 6.62
C ALA A 125 16.11 18.71 6.31
N ALA A 126 16.44 17.74 5.45
CA ALA A 126 17.82 17.34 5.18
C ALA A 126 18.36 17.82 3.81
N GLY A 127 17.52 18.40 2.96
CA GLY A 127 17.88 18.85 1.60
C GLY A 127 18.32 17.70 0.69
N GLY A 128 18.98 18.04 -0.42
CA GLY A 128 19.51 17.08 -1.41
C GLY A 128 18.49 16.64 -2.45
N ALA A 129 18.78 15.55 -3.18
CA ALA A 129 17.85 14.96 -4.14
C ALA A 129 16.63 14.33 -3.44
N ALA A 130 15.50 14.19 -4.13
CA ALA A 130 14.33 13.52 -3.57
C ALA A 130 14.64 12.06 -3.18
N PRO A 131 14.27 11.61 -1.97
CA PRO A 131 14.52 10.23 -1.54
C PRO A 131 13.67 9.23 -2.34
N LEU A 132 14.28 8.10 -2.67
CA LEU A 132 13.65 6.95 -3.30
C LEU A 132 13.66 5.76 -2.33
N ILE A 133 12.51 5.13 -2.23
CA ILE A 133 12.28 3.92 -1.45
C ILE A 133 11.68 2.82 -2.33
N ASP A 134 11.94 1.60 -1.93
CA ASP A 134 11.16 0.45 -2.35
C ASP A 134 10.22 0.07 -1.19
N LEU A 135 8.98 -0.27 -1.52
CA LEU A 135 7.97 -0.72 -0.58
C LEU A 135 7.33 -2.01 -1.06
N ASP A 136 7.01 -2.89 -0.12
CA ASP A 136 6.27 -4.12 -0.40
C ASP A 136 5.19 -4.34 0.65
N LEU A 137 3.93 -4.47 0.22
CA LEU A 137 2.79 -4.79 1.07
C LEU A 137 2.58 -6.30 1.12
N THR A 138 2.62 -6.85 2.33
CA THR A 138 2.33 -8.27 2.60
C THR A 138 1.35 -8.40 3.75
N TYR A 139 0.59 -9.48 3.78
CA TYR A 139 -0.28 -9.83 4.90
C TYR A 139 0.33 -10.99 5.67
N ARG A 140 0.57 -10.81 6.98
CA ARG A 140 1.11 -11.85 7.85
C ARG A 140 0.06 -12.32 8.85
N PRO A 141 0.09 -13.58 9.29
CA PRO A 141 -0.78 -14.04 10.37
C PRO A 141 -0.63 -13.13 11.60
N ASP A 142 -1.76 -12.78 12.20
CA ASP A 142 -1.77 -12.00 13.43
C ASP A 142 -1.71 -12.94 14.64
N PRO A 143 -0.62 -12.91 15.44
CA PRO A 143 -0.45 -13.79 16.58
C PRO A 143 -1.50 -13.56 17.68
N GLY A 144 -2.07 -12.34 17.76
CA GLY A 144 -3.12 -11.99 18.72
C GLY A 144 -4.54 -12.23 18.19
N TYR A 145 -4.71 -12.81 17.00
CA TYR A 145 -6.03 -12.97 16.38
C TYR A 145 -7.00 -13.74 17.27
N HIS A 146 -6.62 -14.95 17.71
CA HIS A 146 -7.52 -15.82 18.49
C HIS A 146 -7.90 -15.20 19.84
N GLU A 147 -6.98 -14.48 20.47
CA GLU A 147 -7.23 -13.78 21.72
C GLU A 147 -8.21 -12.61 21.52
N ARG A 148 -7.98 -11.75 20.51
CA ARG A 148 -8.92 -10.66 20.23
C ARG A 148 -10.29 -11.17 19.81
N LEU A 149 -10.34 -12.27 19.07
CA LEU A 149 -11.59 -12.87 18.63
C LEU A 149 -12.40 -13.42 19.80
N SER A 150 -11.75 -14.06 20.78
CA SER A 150 -12.44 -14.64 21.96
C SER A 150 -12.99 -13.56 22.89
N GLN A 151 -12.29 -12.44 23.02
CA GLN A 151 -12.70 -11.31 23.85
C GLN A 151 -13.72 -10.39 23.15
N ALA A 152 -13.85 -10.47 21.83
CA ALA A 152 -14.72 -9.57 21.08
C ALA A 152 -16.19 -9.99 21.13
N HIS A 153 -17.04 -8.97 21.24
CA HIS A 153 -18.48 -9.09 21.05
C HIS A 153 -18.80 -9.62 19.65
N GLU A 154 -19.85 -10.43 19.52
CA GLU A 154 -20.23 -11.13 18.30
C GLU A 154 -20.31 -10.20 17.07
N SER A 155 -20.90 -9.02 17.24
CA SER A 155 -21.04 -8.01 16.19
C SER A 155 -19.71 -7.44 15.65
N VAL A 156 -18.63 -7.53 16.42
CA VAL A 156 -17.30 -6.99 16.05
C VAL A 156 -16.43 -8.05 15.39
N ARG A 157 -16.66 -9.34 15.68
CA ARG A 157 -15.85 -10.46 15.18
C ARG A 157 -15.62 -10.44 13.66
N PRO A 158 -16.60 -10.12 12.78
CA PRO A 158 -16.37 -10.06 11.34
C PRO A 158 -15.35 -9.01 10.88
N PHE A 159 -15.05 -8.02 11.73
CA PHE A 159 -14.11 -6.93 11.45
C PHE A 159 -12.72 -7.17 12.02
N ILE A 160 -12.50 -8.28 12.72
CA ILE A 160 -11.19 -8.65 13.26
C ILE A 160 -10.44 -9.42 12.18
N ALA A 161 -9.39 -8.82 11.65
CA ALA A 161 -8.56 -9.46 10.65
C ALA A 161 -7.72 -10.60 11.28
N PRO A 162 -7.65 -11.78 10.63
CA PRO A 162 -6.73 -12.86 11.01
C PRO A 162 -5.29 -12.59 10.58
N VAL A 163 -5.10 -11.51 9.82
CA VAL A 163 -3.82 -11.07 9.29
C VAL A 163 -3.58 -9.60 9.65
N ARG A 164 -2.30 -9.24 9.73
CA ARG A 164 -1.83 -7.86 9.83
C ARG A 164 -1.15 -7.43 8.53
N PRO A 165 -1.48 -6.26 7.99
CA PRO A 165 -0.79 -5.69 6.84
C PRO A 165 0.59 -5.17 7.26
N VAL A 166 1.61 -5.51 6.48
CA VAL A 166 3.01 -5.16 6.72
C VAL A 166 3.59 -4.50 5.48
N LEU A 167 4.09 -3.28 5.61
CA LEU A 167 4.86 -2.56 4.59
C LEU A 167 6.35 -2.73 4.87
N SER A 168 7.07 -3.42 3.99
CA SER A 168 8.52 -3.54 4.07
C SER A 168 9.20 -2.42 3.29
N LEU A 169 9.91 -1.53 3.98
CA LEU A 169 10.61 -0.39 3.40
C LEU A 169 12.10 -0.66 3.25
N ARG A 170 12.62 -0.37 2.04
CA ARG A 170 14.05 -0.36 1.74
C ARG A 170 14.44 0.97 1.10
N TRP A 171 15.59 1.49 1.52
CA TRP A 171 16.14 2.70 0.91
C TRP A 171 16.77 2.36 -0.45
N ARG A 172 16.23 2.92 -1.52
CA ARG A 172 16.85 2.85 -2.85
C ARG A 172 17.89 3.95 -3.01
N SER A 173 17.52 5.18 -2.66
CA SER A 173 18.42 6.34 -2.67
C SER A 173 17.98 7.35 -1.63
N ALA A 174 18.85 7.67 -0.68
CA ALA A 174 18.63 8.71 0.32
C ALA A 174 19.96 9.05 1.00
N THR A 175 20.17 10.31 1.32
CA THR A 175 21.34 10.74 2.10
C THR A 175 21.22 10.23 3.54
N PRO A 176 22.35 10.07 4.28
CA PRO A 176 22.29 9.72 5.70
C PRO A 176 21.44 10.69 6.54
N GLY A 177 21.46 11.99 6.20
CA GLY A 177 20.63 13.02 6.84
C GLY A 177 19.13 12.78 6.61
N GLN A 178 18.74 12.46 5.37
CA GLN A 178 17.34 12.13 5.04
C GLN A 178 16.87 10.87 5.76
N ARG A 179 17.69 9.80 5.78
CA ARG A 179 17.36 8.57 6.52
C ARG A 179 17.19 8.84 8.01
N LYS A 180 18.08 9.64 8.60
CA LYS A 180 18.00 10.04 10.00
C LYS A 180 16.73 10.85 10.28
N ALA A 181 16.40 11.81 9.42
CA ALA A 181 15.18 12.61 9.56
C ALA A 181 13.92 11.74 9.46
N PHE A 182 13.86 10.83 8.48
CA PHE A 182 12.74 9.89 8.34
C PHE A 182 12.59 8.97 9.55
N LEU A 183 13.68 8.41 10.07
CA LEU A 183 13.64 7.56 11.26
C LEU A 183 13.21 8.34 12.52
N GLY A 184 13.53 9.64 12.60
CA GLY A 184 13.09 10.52 13.68
C GLY A 184 11.58 10.79 13.68
N GLU A 185 10.90 10.62 12.55
CA GLU A 185 9.44 10.74 12.41
C GLU A 185 8.70 9.48 12.87
N LEU A 186 9.39 8.34 12.96
CA LEU A 186 8.76 7.08 13.36
C LEU A 186 8.40 7.08 14.85
N PRO A 187 7.25 6.51 15.23
CA PRO A 187 6.89 6.32 16.64
C PRO A 187 8.01 5.59 17.39
N GLY A 188 8.53 6.19 18.48
CA GLY A 188 9.64 5.64 19.25
C GLY A 188 11.05 6.05 18.79
N GLY A 189 11.17 7.01 17.87
CA GLY A 189 12.41 7.48 17.22
C GLY A 189 13.51 8.09 18.10
N SER A 190 13.45 7.98 19.43
CA SER A 190 14.47 8.50 20.37
C SER A 190 14.97 7.51 21.43
N GLY A 191 14.53 6.24 21.40
CA GLY A 191 14.88 5.24 22.41
C GLY A 191 16.10 4.36 22.09
N ARG A 192 16.75 3.81 23.14
CA ARG A 192 17.93 2.91 23.15
C ARG A 192 17.84 1.64 22.25
N GLY A 193 16.74 1.44 21.53
CA GLY A 193 16.54 0.36 20.55
C GLY A 193 17.14 0.60 19.16
N TRP A 194 17.79 1.75 18.92
CA TRP A 194 18.35 2.14 17.62
C TRP A 194 19.30 1.10 17.00
N LEU A 195 19.94 0.24 17.80
CA LEU A 195 20.89 -0.78 17.35
C LEU A 195 20.26 -1.98 16.60
N ARG A 196 18.92 -2.08 16.51
CA ARG A 196 18.30 -3.17 15.77
C ARG A 196 18.43 -2.96 14.25
N ARG A 197 18.83 -4.01 13.52
CA ARG A 197 18.95 -4.02 12.04
C ARG A 197 17.61 -3.86 11.31
N ARG A 198 16.49 -4.16 11.99
CA ARG A 198 15.12 -4.06 11.47
C ARG A 198 14.23 -3.48 12.56
N GLN A 199 13.47 -2.45 12.22
CA GLN A 199 12.50 -1.81 13.10
C GLN A 199 11.11 -2.01 12.52
N THR A 200 10.17 -2.48 13.34
CA THR A 200 8.75 -2.58 13.00
C THR A 200 8.01 -1.55 13.83
N VAL A 201 7.28 -0.65 13.18
CA VAL A 201 6.50 0.41 13.85
C VAL A 201 5.13 0.56 13.22
N PRO A 202 4.08 0.85 14.01
CA PRO A 202 2.76 1.09 13.48
C PRO A 202 2.71 2.44 12.74
N VAL A 203 2.14 2.45 11.54
CA VAL A 203 1.86 3.64 10.72
C VAL A 203 0.46 3.51 10.16
N MET A 204 -0.46 4.37 10.62
CA MET A 204 -1.85 4.43 10.16
C MET A 204 -2.57 3.07 10.10
N GLY A 205 -2.30 2.19 11.06
CA GLY A 205 -2.93 0.86 11.16
C GLY A 205 -2.19 -0.27 10.43
N LEU A 206 -1.01 -0.01 9.83
CA LEU A 206 -0.13 -1.03 9.26
C LEU A 206 1.18 -1.09 10.01
N ASP A 207 1.84 -2.24 9.97
CA ASP A 207 3.21 -2.37 10.44
C ASP A 207 4.18 -1.94 9.34
N LEU A 208 4.94 -0.87 9.57
CA LEU A 208 6.06 -0.48 8.72
C LEU A 208 7.34 -1.14 9.22
N GLU A 209 7.95 -1.96 8.38
CA GLU A 209 9.24 -2.58 8.63
C GLU A 209 10.34 -1.84 7.88
N VAL A 210 11.18 -1.13 8.60
CA VAL A 210 12.33 -0.42 8.03
C VAL A 210 13.59 -1.24 8.24
N VAL A 211 14.24 -1.63 7.14
CA VAL A 211 15.57 -2.24 7.18
C VAL A 211 16.61 -1.11 7.16
N ARG A 212 17.54 -1.16 8.12
CA ARG A 212 18.57 -0.13 8.30
C ARG A 212 19.63 -0.15 7.20
#